data_AF-A0A3D3TPU9-F1
#
_entry.id   AF-A0A3D3TPU9-F1
#
_cell.length_a   1.000
_cell.length_b   1.000
_cell.length_c   1.000
_cell.angle_alpha   90.00
_cell.angle_beta   90.00
_cell.angle_gamma   90.00
#
_symmetry.space_group_name_H-M   'P 1'
#
loop_
_entity.id
_entity.type
_entity.pdbx_description
1 polymer ?
#
loop_
_entity_poly.entity_id
_entity_poly.type
_entity_poly.pdbx_seq_one_letter_code
_entity_poly.pdbx_strand_id
1 'polypeptide(L)'
;MNLPKIINIQKYSIHDGNGIRTTIFFKGCPLACLWCHNPESQNYSEELMYNEEKCTGCMACIDSCPQRAISKEEKCVVTDKIKCDLCKECIDHCVNNAREIVGKEYTVAQLVKEAEKDRMFYEESSGGITLSGGEVMTQNMDYIEELLKKLKKRGYNIAIDTCGQAPYENYNRILKYVDTFLYDIKLMDNEKHIKYIGKSNNLILENLKKLSEAGANINIRIPLVEGVNADDESIEELIKFLKNNINVHKINLLPYHNTGKSKYERLQKVYEGVNFEAPSKERMETVKGKFEKAGFINIKIGG
;
A
#
# COMPACT_ATOMS: atom_id res chain seq x y z
N MET A 1 -23.69 1.37 6.07
CA MET A 1 -22.22 1.55 6.18
C MET A 1 -21.66 1.69 4.79
N ASN A 2 -20.71 2.60 4.58
CA ASN A 2 -20.11 2.81 3.26
C ASN A 2 -19.17 1.63 2.94
N LEU A 3 -19.14 1.21 1.67
CA LEU A 3 -18.28 0.13 1.22
C LEU A 3 -16.81 0.60 1.19
N PRO A 4 -15.84 -0.29 1.46
CA PRO A 4 -14.44 0.03 1.21
C PRO A 4 -14.23 0.41 -0.26
N LYS A 5 -13.35 1.39 -0.47
CA LYS A 5 -12.98 1.88 -1.79
C LYS A 5 -11.68 1.24 -2.24
N ILE A 6 -11.58 0.91 -3.51
CA ILE A 6 -10.45 0.21 -4.12
C ILE A 6 -9.82 1.13 -5.16
N ILE A 7 -8.51 1.36 -5.06
CA ILE A 7 -7.76 2.19 -6.00
C ILE A 7 -7.33 1.40 -7.24
N ASN A 8 -7.03 0.10 -7.07
CA ASN A 8 -6.56 -0.75 -8.14
C ASN A 8 -6.78 -2.23 -7.78
N ILE A 9 -6.98 -3.07 -8.81
CA ILE A 9 -6.90 -4.53 -8.71
C ILE A 9 -5.80 -4.95 -9.67
N GLN A 10 -4.60 -5.15 -9.14
CA GLN A 10 -3.44 -5.50 -9.94
C GLN A 10 -3.36 -7.00 -10.11
N LYS A 11 -3.31 -7.42 -11.36
CA LYS A 11 -3.13 -8.80 -11.78
C LYS A 11 -1.64 -9.11 -11.90
N TYR A 12 -1.29 -10.38 -11.74
CA TYR A 12 0.07 -10.89 -11.97
C TYR A 12 1.15 -10.22 -11.09
N SER A 13 0.84 -9.95 -9.82
CA SER A 13 1.81 -9.46 -8.85
C SER A 13 2.77 -10.57 -8.38
N ILE A 14 4.08 -10.32 -8.47
CA ILE A 14 5.14 -11.27 -8.05
C ILE A 14 5.91 -10.83 -6.79
N HIS A 15 5.63 -9.63 -6.29
CA HIS A 15 6.31 -9.01 -5.14
C HIS A 15 5.43 -8.88 -3.89
N ASP A 16 4.14 -9.27 -4.01
CA ASP A 16 3.12 -9.05 -2.99
C ASP A 16 2.78 -10.35 -2.23
N GLY A 17 3.78 -11.22 -2.05
CA GLY A 17 3.66 -12.53 -1.41
C GLY A 17 4.28 -13.65 -2.24
N ASN A 18 4.08 -14.90 -1.82
CA ASN A 18 4.56 -16.06 -2.56
C ASN A 18 3.67 -16.33 -3.79
N GLY A 19 4.28 -16.81 -4.87
CA GLY A 19 3.63 -17.11 -6.14
C GLY A 19 3.14 -15.87 -6.89
N ILE A 20 2.37 -16.10 -7.95
CA ILE A 20 1.68 -15.06 -8.72
C ILE A 20 0.38 -14.72 -8.01
N ARG A 21 0.13 -13.43 -7.82
CA ARG A 21 -1.00 -12.98 -7.02
C ARG A 21 -1.84 -11.92 -7.72
N THR A 22 -3.12 -11.84 -7.35
CA THR A 22 -3.90 -10.62 -7.56
C THR A 22 -3.85 -9.79 -6.29
N THR A 23 -3.40 -8.54 -6.42
CA THR A 23 -3.33 -7.60 -5.31
C THR A 23 -4.47 -6.59 -5.42
N ILE A 24 -5.33 -6.57 -4.40
CA ILE A 24 -6.44 -5.63 -4.27
C ILE A 24 -5.97 -4.48 -3.40
N PHE A 25 -5.85 -3.29 -3.98
CA PHE A 25 -5.37 -2.09 -3.30
C PHE A 25 -6.54 -1.28 -2.73
N PHE A 26 -6.74 -1.36 -1.43
CA PHE A 26 -7.72 -0.59 -0.68
C PHE A 26 -7.30 0.87 -0.52
N LYS A 27 -8.28 1.74 -0.33
CA LYS A 27 -8.10 3.17 -0.07
C LYS A 27 -8.30 3.47 1.42
N GLY A 28 -7.60 4.48 1.91
CA GLY A 28 -7.50 4.87 3.32
C GLY A 28 -6.26 4.29 3.99
N CYS A 29 -5.39 5.15 4.52
CA CYS A 29 -4.23 4.78 5.31
C CYS A 29 -4.06 5.76 6.48
N PRO A 30 -3.82 5.28 7.72
CA PRO A 30 -3.58 6.15 8.86
C PRO A 30 -2.17 6.76 8.89
N LEU A 31 -1.28 6.34 7.99
CA LEU A 31 0.08 6.84 7.85
C LEU A 31 0.21 7.85 6.70
N ALA A 32 1.22 8.71 6.80
CA ALA A 32 1.56 9.72 5.80
C ALA A 32 3.06 9.62 5.42
N CYS A 33 3.50 8.42 5.02
CA CYS A 33 4.90 8.18 4.62
C CYS A 33 5.35 9.19 3.56
N LEU A 34 6.47 9.89 3.79
CA LEU A 34 7.01 10.87 2.85
C LEU A 34 7.44 10.26 1.50
N TRP A 35 7.67 8.95 1.46
CA TRP A 35 8.00 8.15 0.27
C TRP A 35 6.87 7.23 -0.19
N CYS A 36 5.61 7.52 0.15
CA CYS A 36 4.49 6.62 -0.20
C CYS A 36 4.42 6.38 -1.73
N HIS A 37 4.46 5.12 -2.17
CA HIS A 37 4.33 4.79 -3.60
C HIS A 37 2.89 4.88 -4.12
N ASN A 38 1.91 4.96 -3.21
CA ASN A 38 0.48 5.01 -3.52
C ASN A 38 -0.20 6.16 -2.73
N PRO A 39 0.16 7.43 -2.95
CA PRO A 39 -0.45 8.57 -2.24
C PRO A 39 -1.98 8.63 -2.39
N GLU A 40 -2.52 8.09 -3.49
CA GLU A 40 -3.95 7.94 -3.75
C GLU A 40 -4.64 6.95 -2.81
N SER A 41 -3.88 6.17 -2.05
CA SER A 41 -4.42 5.28 -1.01
C SER A 41 -4.54 5.95 0.36
N GLN A 42 -4.01 7.15 0.58
CA GLN A 42 -3.94 7.73 1.94
C GLN A 42 -5.30 8.24 2.44
N ASN A 43 -6.01 9.03 1.61
CA ASN A 43 -7.33 9.52 1.96
C ASN A 43 -8.37 8.38 1.85
N TYR A 44 -9.36 8.33 2.75
CA TYR A 44 -10.46 7.35 2.72
C TYR A 44 -11.58 7.72 1.73
N SER A 45 -11.68 8.98 1.35
CA SER A 45 -12.68 9.50 0.41
C SER A 45 -12.18 9.51 -1.03
N GLU A 46 -13.08 9.37 -2.01
CA GLU A 46 -12.74 9.50 -3.44
C GLU A 46 -11.90 10.75 -3.73
N GLU A 47 -10.93 10.62 -4.64
CA GLU A 47 -10.11 11.73 -5.09
C GLU A 47 -10.09 11.76 -6.63
N LEU A 48 -10.00 12.96 -7.19
CA LEU A 48 -9.76 13.13 -8.62
C LEU A 48 -8.25 13.08 -8.89
N MET A 49 -7.85 12.23 -9.83
CA MET A 49 -6.51 12.24 -10.42
C MET A 49 -6.57 12.81 -11.84
N TYR A 50 -5.56 13.60 -12.19
CA TYR A 50 -5.39 14.23 -13.49
C TYR A 50 -4.02 13.89 -14.07
N ASN A 51 -3.98 13.20 -15.19
CA ASN A 51 -2.75 12.90 -15.93
C ASN A 51 -2.56 13.92 -17.05
N GLU A 52 -1.65 14.86 -16.83
CA GLU A 52 -1.31 15.91 -17.79
C GLU A 52 -0.80 15.35 -19.12
N GLU A 53 -0.02 14.28 -19.12
CA GLU A 53 0.54 13.67 -20.34
C GLU A 53 -0.55 13.13 -21.29
N LYS A 54 -1.72 12.80 -20.76
CA LYS A 54 -2.88 12.35 -21.55
C LYS A 54 -3.76 13.50 -22.05
N CYS A 55 -3.60 14.70 -21.49
CA CYS A 55 -4.46 15.82 -21.79
C CYS A 55 -4.11 16.45 -23.14
N THR A 56 -5.12 16.65 -23.99
CA THR A 56 -4.95 17.30 -25.31
C THR A 56 -5.16 18.80 -25.28
N GLY A 57 -5.52 19.37 -24.13
CA GLY A 57 -5.86 20.79 -24.03
C GLY A 57 -7.17 21.16 -24.75
N CYS A 58 -8.09 20.21 -24.97
CA CYS A 58 -9.36 20.45 -25.67
C CYS A 58 -10.38 21.29 -24.89
N MET A 59 -10.16 21.53 -23.59
CA MET A 59 -11.01 22.33 -22.69
C MET A 59 -12.43 21.81 -22.45
N ALA A 60 -12.85 20.69 -23.07
CA ALA A 60 -14.19 20.11 -22.89
C ALA A 60 -14.58 19.89 -21.41
N CYS A 61 -13.59 19.60 -20.56
CA CYS A 61 -13.81 19.40 -19.13
C CYS A 61 -14.12 20.71 -18.36
N ILE A 62 -13.71 21.87 -18.86
CA ILE A 62 -14.06 23.19 -18.32
C ILE A 62 -15.53 23.47 -18.64
N ASP A 63 -15.91 23.30 -19.91
CA ASP A 63 -17.25 23.63 -20.41
C ASP A 63 -18.34 22.75 -19.76
N SER A 64 -18.01 21.48 -19.49
CA SER A 64 -18.93 20.52 -18.86
C SER A 64 -19.05 20.64 -17.35
N CYS A 65 -18.19 21.43 -16.68
CA CYS A 65 -18.15 21.43 -15.22
C CYS A 65 -19.23 22.33 -14.59
N PRO A 66 -20.25 21.75 -13.93
CA PRO A 66 -21.35 22.55 -13.37
C PRO A 66 -20.88 23.48 -12.25
N GLN A 67 -19.85 23.07 -11.49
CA GLN A 67 -19.30 23.84 -10.39
C GLN A 67 -18.32 24.94 -10.82
N ARG A 68 -17.98 25.04 -12.11
CA ARG A 68 -16.93 25.94 -12.63
C ARG A 68 -15.63 25.81 -11.82
N ALA A 69 -15.32 24.58 -11.43
CA ALA A 69 -14.17 24.25 -10.58
C ALA A 69 -12.88 24.06 -11.38
N ILE A 70 -12.92 24.21 -12.71
CA ILE A 70 -11.77 23.90 -13.57
C ILE A 70 -11.42 25.15 -14.35
N SER A 71 -10.13 25.49 -14.35
CA SER A 71 -9.58 26.62 -15.06
C SER A 71 -8.44 26.18 -15.97
N LYS A 72 -8.27 26.91 -17.07
CA LYS A 72 -7.14 26.72 -17.99
C LYS A 72 -5.86 27.27 -17.35
N GLU A 73 -4.78 26.53 -17.51
CA GLU A 73 -3.41 26.97 -17.23
C GLU A 73 -2.53 26.55 -18.41
N GLU A 74 -1.74 27.45 -19.00
CA GLU A 74 -0.95 27.25 -20.24
C GLU A 74 -1.40 26.11 -21.19
N LYS A 75 -0.90 24.88 -20.96
CA LYS A 75 -1.17 23.66 -21.75
C LYS A 75 -2.04 22.61 -21.04
N CYS A 76 -2.45 22.87 -19.81
CA CYS A 76 -3.16 21.95 -18.93
C CYS A 76 -4.42 22.59 -18.33
N VAL A 77 -5.05 21.87 -17.40
CA VAL A 77 -6.17 22.37 -16.61
C VAL A 77 -5.90 22.12 -15.13
N VAL A 78 -6.32 23.06 -14.29
CA VAL A 78 -6.25 22.94 -12.84
C VAL A 78 -7.66 22.79 -12.29
N THR A 79 -7.80 21.99 -11.23
CA THR A 79 -9.09 21.83 -10.55
C THR A 79 -9.01 22.47 -9.17
N ASP A 80 -9.86 23.47 -8.95
CA ASP A 80 -10.12 24.05 -7.63
C ASP A 80 -10.84 23.01 -6.78
N LYS A 81 -10.09 22.40 -5.85
CA LYS A 81 -10.59 21.35 -4.95
C LYS A 81 -11.64 21.85 -3.96
N ILE A 82 -11.75 23.17 -3.74
CA ILE A 82 -12.76 23.76 -2.85
C ILE A 82 -14.11 23.84 -3.56
N LYS A 83 -14.11 24.13 -4.87
CA LYS A 83 -15.34 24.20 -5.68
C LYS A 83 -15.80 22.84 -6.21
N CYS A 84 -14.86 21.91 -6.44
CA CYS A 84 -15.16 20.61 -7.00
C CYS A 84 -15.91 19.74 -5.98
N ASP A 85 -17.11 19.29 -6.35
CA ASP A 85 -17.94 18.37 -5.57
C ASP A 85 -17.78 16.90 -6.01
N LEU A 86 -16.84 16.61 -6.91
CA LEU A 86 -16.62 15.30 -7.53
C LEU A 86 -17.86 14.75 -8.26
N CYS A 87 -18.67 15.59 -8.89
CA CYS A 87 -19.84 15.19 -9.70
C CYS A 87 -19.54 14.30 -10.93
N LYS A 88 -18.26 14.11 -11.30
CA LYS A 88 -17.78 13.21 -12.37
C LYS A 88 -18.11 13.62 -13.81
N GLU A 89 -18.97 14.62 -14.05
CA GLU A 89 -19.28 15.18 -15.39
C GLU A 89 -18.04 15.40 -16.26
N CYS A 90 -17.02 16.02 -15.66
CA CYS A 90 -15.82 16.41 -16.36
C CYS A 90 -14.87 15.24 -16.73
N ILE A 91 -15.17 14.04 -16.25
CA ILE A 91 -14.53 12.76 -16.63
C ILE A 91 -15.21 12.18 -17.86
N ASP A 92 -16.55 12.19 -17.88
CA ASP A 92 -17.33 11.68 -19.01
C ASP A 92 -17.07 12.46 -20.30
N HIS A 93 -16.71 13.74 -20.17
CA HIS A 93 -16.31 14.61 -21.28
C HIS A 93 -14.79 14.61 -21.56
N CYS A 94 -14.00 13.79 -20.87
CA CYS A 94 -12.55 13.73 -21.04
C CYS A 94 -12.15 12.75 -22.15
N VAL A 95 -11.96 13.27 -23.36
CA VAL A 95 -11.67 12.49 -24.59
C VAL A 95 -10.60 11.41 -24.43
N ASN A 96 -9.52 11.70 -23.69
CA ASN A 96 -8.39 10.80 -23.51
C ASN A 96 -8.32 10.13 -22.14
N ASN A 97 -9.37 10.21 -21.32
CA ASN A 97 -9.37 9.70 -19.94
C ASN A 97 -8.15 10.23 -19.15
N ALA A 98 -7.83 11.50 -19.36
CA ALA A 98 -6.81 12.22 -18.60
C ALA A 98 -7.27 12.49 -17.16
N ARG A 99 -8.56 12.34 -16.86
CA ARG A 99 -9.14 12.56 -15.54
C ARG A 99 -9.84 11.29 -15.08
N GLU A 100 -9.64 10.92 -13.83
CA GLU A 100 -10.22 9.71 -13.25
C GLU A 100 -10.54 9.92 -11.77
N ILE A 101 -11.61 9.28 -11.27
CA ILE A 101 -11.82 9.14 -9.84
C ILE A 101 -11.09 7.88 -9.36
N VAL A 102 -10.26 8.05 -8.34
CA VAL A 102 -9.65 6.94 -7.61
C VAL A 102 -10.43 6.64 -6.33
N GLY A 103 -10.64 5.34 -6.09
CA GLY A 103 -11.43 4.83 -4.98
C GLY A 103 -12.83 4.38 -5.39
N LYS A 104 -12.91 3.34 -6.22
CA LYS A 104 -14.19 2.76 -6.63
C LYS A 104 -14.72 1.79 -5.58
N GLU A 105 -16.01 1.82 -5.31
CA GLU A 105 -16.65 0.84 -4.44
C GLU A 105 -16.90 -0.49 -5.16
N TYR A 106 -16.72 -1.58 -4.42
CA TYR A 106 -17.05 -2.92 -4.88
C TYR A 106 -17.81 -3.65 -3.79
N THR A 107 -18.88 -4.36 -4.17
CA THR A 107 -19.44 -5.39 -3.29
C THR A 107 -18.45 -6.54 -3.14
N VAL A 108 -18.55 -7.30 -2.05
CA VAL A 108 -17.73 -8.50 -1.85
C VAL A 108 -17.85 -9.47 -3.03
N ALA A 109 -19.06 -9.64 -3.57
CA ALA A 109 -19.30 -10.53 -4.71
C ALA A 109 -18.55 -10.07 -5.98
N GLN A 110 -18.51 -8.75 -6.24
CA GLN A 110 -17.75 -8.20 -7.35
C GLN A 110 -16.24 -8.39 -7.17
N LEU A 111 -15.68 -8.13 -5.98
CA LEU A 111 -14.25 -8.34 -5.75
C LEU A 111 -13.82 -9.79 -5.87
N VAL A 112 -14.62 -10.71 -5.32
CA VAL A 112 -14.35 -12.15 -5.49
C VAL A 112 -14.33 -12.49 -6.97
N LYS A 113 -15.34 -12.08 -7.75
CA LYS A 113 -15.40 -12.33 -9.19
C LYS A 113 -14.20 -11.75 -9.95
N GLU A 114 -13.74 -10.56 -9.59
CA GLU A 114 -12.56 -9.95 -10.21
C GLU A 114 -11.28 -10.72 -9.88
N ALA A 115 -11.08 -11.10 -8.61
CA ALA A 115 -9.92 -11.86 -8.17
C ALA A 115 -9.89 -13.30 -8.73
N GLU A 116 -11.05 -13.91 -8.98
CA GLU A 116 -11.15 -15.27 -9.53
C GLU A 116 -10.68 -15.37 -10.99
N LYS A 117 -10.62 -14.24 -11.72
CA LYS A 117 -10.19 -14.24 -13.13
C LYS A 117 -8.76 -14.77 -13.33
N ASP A 118 -7.94 -14.73 -12.29
CA ASP A 118 -6.53 -15.11 -12.34
C ASP A 118 -6.27 -16.46 -11.63
N ARG A 119 -7.34 -17.24 -11.36
CA ARG A 119 -7.29 -18.51 -10.63
C ARG A 119 -6.21 -19.47 -11.15
N MET A 120 -6.07 -19.62 -12.47
CA MET A 120 -5.09 -20.53 -13.07
C MET A 120 -3.66 -20.20 -12.62
N PHE A 121 -3.31 -18.92 -12.54
CA PHE A 121 -1.97 -18.49 -12.10
C PHE A 121 -1.72 -18.85 -10.65
N TYR A 122 -2.74 -18.80 -9.78
CA TYR A 122 -2.60 -19.17 -8.37
C TYR A 122 -2.29 -20.66 -8.23
N GLU A 123 -3.00 -21.49 -9.00
CA GLU A 123 -2.84 -22.95 -8.98
C GLU A 123 -1.45 -23.38 -9.48
N GLU A 124 -0.93 -22.74 -10.53
CA GLU A 124 0.40 -23.07 -11.09
C GLU A 124 1.56 -22.57 -10.22
N SER A 125 1.41 -21.42 -9.58
CA SER A 125 2.52 -20.77 -8.86
C SER A 125 2.47 -20.94 -7.35
N SER A 126 1.46 -21.66 -6.82
CA SER A 126 1.12 -21.66 -5.39
C SER A 126 0.89 -20.24 -4.83
N GLY A 127 0.36 -19.38 -5.70
CA GLY A 127 0.07 -17.98 -5.42
C GLY A 127 -1.30 -17.77 -4.81
N GLY A 128 -1.91 -16.61 -5.03
CA GLY A 128 -3.22 -16.32 -4.47
C GLY A 128 -3.61 -14.85 -4.51
N ILE A 129 -4.22 -14.37 -3.43
CA ILE A 129 -4.77 -13.01 -3.38
C ILE A 129 -4.10 -12.24 -2.25
N THR A 130 -3.75 -10.99 -2.50
CA THR A 130 -3.22 -10.07 -1.49
C THR A 130 -4.17 -8.91 -1.30
N LEU A 131 -4.54 -8.61 -0.06
CA LEU A 131 -5.21 -7.36 0.27
C LEU A 131 -4.13 -6.37 0.71
N SER A 132 -3.99 -5.26 -0.02
CA SER A 132 -2.95 -4.21 0.16
C SER A 132 -3.59 -2.83 -0.09
N GLY A 133 -2.83 -1.83 -0.55
CA GLY A 133 -3.30 -0.47 -0.78
C GLY A 133 -2.81 0.49 0.28
N GLY A 134 -3.77 1.10 0.98
CA GLY A 134 -3.55 1.78 2.24
C GLY A 134 -3.48 0.76 3.37
N GLU A 135 -4.28 0.95 4.42
CA GLU A 135 -4.35 0.00 5.53
C GLU A 135 -5.67 -0.78 5.48
N VAL A 136 -5.56 -2.09 5.25
CA VAL A 136 -6.72 -3.00 5.19
C VAL A 136 -7.39 -3.12 6.57
N MET A 137 -6.60 -3.03 7.64
CA MET A 137 -7.09 -3.21 9.01
C MET A 137 -7.79 -1.98 9.58
N THR A 138 -7.91 -0.88 8.83
CA THR A 138 -8.74 0.28 9.21
C THR A 138 -10.05 0.36 8.40
N GLN A 139 -10.30 -0.62 7.54
CA GLN A 139 -11.52 -0.69 6.73
C GLN A 139 -12.71 -1.20 7.56
N ASN A 140 -13.89 -1.23 6.93
CA ASN A 140 -15.04 -1.92 7.51
C ASN A 140 -14.73 -3.42 7.67
N MET A 141 -14.50 -3.86 8.92
CA MET A 141 -14.09 -5.23 9.19
C MET A 141 -15.17 -6.28 8.94
N ASP A 142 -16.46 -5.91 8.92
CA ASP A 142 -17.52 -6.85 8.51
C ASP A 142 -17.37 -7.21 7.03
N TYR A 143 -17.07 -6.21 6.20
CA TYR A 143 -16.79 -6.40 4.78
C TYR A 143 -15.51 -7.25 4.56
N ILE A 144 -14.42 -6.90 5.26
CA ILE A 144 -13.15 -7.62 5.13
C ILE A 144 -13.30 -9.08 5.56
N GLU A 145 -13.97 -9.35 6.68
CA GLU A 145 -14.18 -10.72 7.14
C GLU A 145 -15.06 -11.52 6.16
N GLU A 146 -16.13 -10.93 5.61
CA GLU A 146 -16.96 -11.59 4.59
C GLU A 146 -16.16 -11.93 3.33
N LEU A 147 -15.32 -10.99 2.86
CA LEU A 147 -14.43 -11.21 1.72
C LEU A 147 -13.47 -12.37 1.99
N LEU A 148 -12.77 -12.36 3.12
CA LEU A 148 -11.83 -13.41 3.50
C LEU A 148 -12.52 -14.77 3.61
N LYS A 149 -13.71 -14.85 4.22
CA LYS A 149 -14.51 -16.09 4.29
C LYS A 149 -14.82 -16.63 2.89
N LYS A 150 -15.25 -15.78 1.95
CA LYS A 150 -15.60 -16.21 0.59
C LYS A 150 -14.39 -16.66 -0.22
N LEU A 151 -13.24 -16.01 -0.04
CA LEU A 151 -11.99 -16.38 -0.67
C LEU A 151 -11.44 -17.69 -0.08
N LYS A 152 -11.45 -17.84 1.25
CA LYS A 152 -11.03 -19.08 1.93
C LYS A 152 -11.89 -20.28 1.59
N LYS A 153 -13.21 -20.12 1.50
CA LYS A 153 -14.13 -21.20 1.08
C LYS A 153 -13.80 -21.75 -0.32
N ARG A 154 -13.15 -20.96 -1.16
CA ARG A 154 -12.70 -21.35 -2.52
C ARG A 154 -11.29 -21.95 -2.55
N GLY A 155 -10.62 -22.04 -1.40
CA GLY A 155 -9.28 -22.60 -1.28
C GLY A 155 -8.15 -21.65 -1.66
N TYR A 156 -8.41 -20.34 -1.78
CA TYR A 156 -7.34 -19.39 -2.11
C TYR A 156 -6.38 -19.16 -0.93
N ASN A 157 -5.09 -19.07 -1.27
CA ASN A 157 -4.09 -18.53 -0.37
C ASN A 157 -4.27 -17.01 -0.27
N ILE A 158 -4.30 -16.47 0.94
CA ILE A 158 -4.59 -15.08 1.22
C ILE A 158 -3.44 -14.46 2.02
N ALA A 159 -2.92 -13.36 1.51
CA ALA A 159 -1.99 -12.50 2.22
C ALA A 159 -2.65 -11.17 2.56
N ILE A 160 -2.28 -10.59 3.70
CA ILE A 160 -2.60 -9.20 4.05
C ILE A 160 -1.30 -8.42 4.13
N ASP A 161 -1.25 -7.32 3.39
CA ASP A 161 -0.20 -6.32 3.43
C ASP A 161 -0.63 -5.16 4.31
N THR A 162 0.14 -4.91 5.37
CA THR A 162 -0.28 -4.05 6.47
C THR A 162 0.89 -3.24 7.01
N CYS A 163 0.60 -1.99 7.37
CA CYS A 163 1.52 -1.11 8.08
C CYS A 163 1.44 -1.25 9.59
N GLY A 164 0.52 -2.08 10.11
CA GLY A 164 0.41 -2.37 11.54
C GLY A 164 -0.38 -1.35 12.37
N GLN A 165 -0.77 -0.22 11.77
CA GLN A 165 -1.37 0.91 12.49
C GLN A 165 -2.89 0.81 12.56
N ALA A 166 -3.41 -0.19 13.27
CA ALA A 166 -4.86 -0.40 13.48
C ALA A 166 -5.16 -1.04 14.84
N PRO A 167 -6.42 -1.06 15.31
CA PRO A 167 -6.80 -1.82 16.50
C PRO A 167 -6.42 -3.30 16.37
N TYR A 168 -5.82 -3.89 17.42
CA TYR A 168 -5.38 -5.29 17.38
C TYR A 168 -6.53 -6.27 17.16
N GLU A 169 -7.72 -5.91 17.63
CA GLU A 169 -8.95 -6.69 17.50
C GLU A 169 -9.27 -6.99 16.03
N ASN A 170 -8.89 -6.10 15.12
CA ASN A 170 -9.10 -6.28 13.69
C ASN A 170 -8.21 -7.40 13.13
N TYR A 171 -6.95 -7.49 13.58
CA TYR A 171 -6.04 -8.59 13.24
C TYR A 171 -6.55 -9.92 13.83
N ASN A 172 -6.88 -9.92 15.12
CA ASN A 172 -7.37 -11.12 15.81
C ASN A 172 -8.65 -11.69 15.17
N ARG A 173 -9.55 -10.80 14.74
CA ARG A 173 -10.81 -11.18 14.07
C ARG A 173 -10.59 -11.96 12.78
N ILE A 174 -9.55 -11.63 12.02
CA ILE A 174 -9.32 -12.17 10.67
C ILE A 174 -8.18 -13.19 10.60
N LEU A 175 -7.39 -13.33 11.66
CA LEU A 175 -6.20 -14.18 11.74
C LEU A 175 -6.41 -15.58 11.16
N LYS A 176 -7.51 -16.25 11.51
CA LYS A 176 -7.82 -17.61 11.05
C LYS A 176 -8.09 -17.75 9.54
N TYR A 177 -8.24 -16.65 8.83
CA TYR A 177 -8.46 -16.62 7.37
C TYR A 177 -7.24 -16.12 6.59
N VAL A 178 -6.14 -15.77 7.25
CA VAL A 178 -4.94 -15.22 6.59
C VAL A 178 -3.80 -16.22 6.66
N ASP A 179 -3.20 -16.51 5.51
CA ASP A 179 -2.05 -17.44 5.43
C ASP A 179 -0.72 -16.75 5.66
N THR A 180 -0.64 -15.46 5.36
CA THR A 180 0.59 -14.69 5.50
C THR A 180 0.29 -13.22 5.76
N PHE A 181 0.93 -12.64 6.76
CA PHE A 181 1.00 -11.20 6.93
C PHE A 181 2.30 -10.68 6.33
N LEU A 182 2.17 -9.78 5.37
CA LEU A 182 3.24 -8.95 4.86
C LEU A 182 3.27 -7.69 5.72
N TYR A 183 4.19 -7.63 6.67
CA TYR A 183 4.17 -6.62 7.72
C TYR A 183 5.31 -5.63 7.55
N ASP A 184 4.97 -4.37 7.30
CA ASP A 184 5.96 -3.30 7.15
C ASP A 184 6.55 -2.86 8.49
N ILE A 185 7.88 -2.84 8.60
CA ILE A 185 8.60 -2.08 9.63
C ILE A 185 9.44 -1.02 8.93
N LYS A 186 9.14 0.25 9.22
CA LYS A 186 9.75 1.38 8.52
C LYS A 186 10.87 2.02 9.34
N LEU A 187 10.66 2.27 10.63
CA LEU A 187 11.63 2.90 11.53
C LEU A 187 11.44 2.38 12.96
N MET A 188 12.54 2.10 13.67
CA MET A 188 12.51 1.73 15.10
C MET A 188 12.49 2.95 16.01
N ASP A 189 13.25 3.98 15.67
CA ASP A 189 13.19 5.30 16.31
C ASP A 189 11.80 5.92 16.13
N ASN A 190 11.10 6.14 17.23
CA ASN A 190 9.72 6.65 17.23
C ASN A 190 9.64 8.13 16.84
N GLU A 191 10.64 8.95 17.15
CA GLU A 191 10.67 10.36 16.76
C GLU A 191 10.87 10.49 15.25
N LYS A 192 11.82 9.73 14.69
CA LYS A 192 11.99 9.61 13.24
C LYS A 192 10.71 9.05 12.60
N HIS A 193 10.07 8.05 13.20
CA HIS A 193 8.84 7.48 12.66
C HIS A 193 7.71 8.54 12.61
N ILE A 194 7.54 9.35 13.64
CA ILE A 194 6.58 10.48 13.61
C ILE A 194 6.95 11.47 12.50
N LYS A 195 8.24 11.84 12.39
CA LYS A 195 8.73 12.79 11.39
C LYS A 195 8.52 12.32 9.94
N TYR A 196 8.85 11.07 9.62
CA TYR A 196 8.85 10.55 8.24
C TYR A 196 7.57 9.80 7.85
N ILE A 197 6.81 9.30 8.82
CA ILE A 197 5.65 8.42 8.61
C ILE A 197 4.35 9.06 9.15
N GLY A 198 4.45 10.11 9.96
CA GLY A 198 3.31 10.89 10.46
C GLY A 198 2.62 10.33 11.71
N LYS A 199 3.09 9.22 12.27
CA LYS A 199 2.52 8.55 13.45
C LYS A 199 3.61 7.93 14.33
N SER A 200 3.28 7.62 15.58
CA SER A 200 4.13 6.78 16.43
C SER A 200 4.14 5.33 15.94
N ASN A 201 5.26 4.63 16.11
CA ASN A 201 5.38 3.20 15.81
C ASN A 201 4.99 2.28 16.99
N ASN A 202 4.65 2.84 18.16
CA ASN A 202 4.39 2.04 19.36
C ASN A 202 3.29 0.99 19.14
N LEU A 203 2.14 1.41 18.57
CA LEU A 203 1.03 0.50 18.26
C LEU A 203 1.43 -0.53 17.18
N ILE A 204 2.19 -0.11 16.16
CA ILE A 204 2.69 -0.98 15.09
C ILE A 204 3.57 -2.09 15.67
N LEU A 205 4.51 -1.75 16.54
CA LEU A 205 5.41 -2.72 17.16
C LEU A 205 4.66 -3.61 18.16
N GLU A 206 3.71 -3.06 18.93
CA GLU A 206 2.86 -3.83 19.85
C GLU A 206 1.99 -4.86 19.11
N ASN A 207 1.33 -4.44 18.02
CA ASN A 207 0.51 -5.32 17.19
C ASN A 207 1.34 -6.44 16.58
N LEU A 208 2.55 -6.14 16.10
CA LEU A 208 3.44 -7.14 15.53
C LEU A 208 3.82 -8.22 16.55
N LYS A 209 4.10 -7.83 17.80
CA LYS A 209 4.37 -8.77 18.90
C LYS A 209 3.17 -9.68 19.15
N LYS A 210 1.99 -9.10 19.37
CA LYS A 210 0.76 -9.86 19.63
C LYS A 210 0.43 -10.82 18.48
N LEU A 211 0.62 -10.37 17.24
CA LEU A 211 0.38 -11.18 16.04
C LEU A 211 1.36 -12.35 15.95
N SER A 212 2.64 -12.13 16.29
CA SER A 212 3.67 -13.17 16.39
C SER A 212 3.36 -14.18 17.50
N GLU A 213 2.96 -13.71 18.68
CA GLU A 213 2.54 -14.54 19.82
C GLU A 213 1.31 -15.41 19.48
N ALA A 214 0.39 -14.87 18.67
CA ALA A 214 -0.78 -15.59 18.17
C ALA A 214 -0.45 -16.64 17.09
N GLY A 215 0.82 -16.82 16.74
CA GLY A 215 1.27 -17.84 15.79
C GLY A 215 1.04 -17.48 14.33
N ALA A 216 0.85 -16.19 14.01
CA ALA A 216 0.71 -15.75 12.63
C ALA A 216 1.99 -16.01 11.82
N ASN A 217 1.81 -16.39 10.55
CA ASN A 217 2.91 -16.47 9.60
C ASN A 217 3.27 -15.07 9.09
N ILE A 218 4.44 -14.54 9.48
CA ILE A 218 4.82 -13.15 9.26
C ILE A 218 6.05 -13.05 8.35
N ASN A 219 5.87 -12.36 7.23
CA ASN A 219 6.97 -11.88 6.39
C ASN A 219 7.19 -10.38 6.70
N ILE A 220 8.36 -10.05 7.24
CA ILE A 220 8.73 -8.67 7.54
C ILE A 220 9.20 -7.98 6.26
N ARG A 221 8.65 -6.80 5.99
CA ARG A 221 9.01 -5.93 4.87
C ARG A 221 9.68 -4.68 5.40
N ILE A 222 10.87 -4.38 4.88
CA ILE A 222 11.71 -3.29 5.37
C ILE A 222 12.05 -2.39 4.18
N PRO A 223 11.26 -1.34 3.93
CA PRO A 223 11.66 -0.27 3.02
C PRO A 223 12.94 0.40 3.53
N LEU A 224 14.02 0.36 2.76
CA LEU A 224 15.30 0.97 3.10
C LEU A 224 15.52 2.24 2.26
N VAL A 225 15.70 3.35 2.95
CA VAL A 225 15.87 4.69 2.39
C VAL A 225 17.19 5.26 2.92
N GLU A 226 18.06 5.66 2.01
CA GLU A 226 19.35 6.26 2.36
C GLU A 226 19.14 7.57 3.10
N GLY A 227 19.95 7.81 4.14
CA GLY A 227 19.80 8.98 5.02
C GLY A 227 18.59 8.96 5.97
N VAL A 228 17.82 7.87 6.03
CA VAL A 228 16.67 7.73 6.95
C VAL A 228 16.80 6.53 7.88
N ASN A 229 16.89 5.33 7.32
CA ASN A 229 16.87 4.07 8.08
C ASN A 229 17.80 2.98 7.51
N ALA A 230 18.57 3.32 6.47
CA ALA A 230 19.51 2.40 5.86
C ALA A 230 20.89 2.41 6.53
N ASP A 231 21.09 3.18 7.60
CA ASP A 231 22.33 3.25 8.39
C ASP A 231 22.51 2.04 9.34
N ASP A 232 23.71 1.87 9.89
CA ASP A 232 24.05 0.69 10.70
C ASP A 232 23.31 0.61 12.03
N GLU A 233 23.10 1.76 12.68
CA GLU A 233 22.40 1.86 13.97
C GLU A 233 20.94 1.43 13.80
N SER A 234 20.24 2.00 12.81
CA SER A 234 18.85 1.66 12.49
C SER A 234 18.66 0.16 12.20
N ILE A 235 19.60 -0.46 11.47
CA ILE A 235 19.55 -1.88 11.14
C ILE A 235 19.79 -2.76 12.37
N GLU A 236 20.73 -2.40 13.23
CA GLU A 236 21.04 -3.14 14.45
C GLU A 236 19.91 -3.11 15.48
N GLU A 237 19.25 -1.96 15.64
CA GLU A 237 18.05 -1.82 16.46
C GLU A 237 16.91 -2.72 15.95
N LEU A 238 16.69 -2.73 14.63
CA LEU A 238 15.66 -3.55 14.00
C LEU A 238 15.95 -5.04 14.17
N ILE A 239 17.18 -5.47 13.92
CA ILE A 239 17.63 -6.85 14.13
C ILE A 239 17.38 -7.27 15.58
N LYS A 240 17.78 -6.43 16.55
CA LYS A 240 17.59 -6.70 17.97
C LYS A 240 16.11 -6.83 18.33
N PHE A 241 15.26 -5.95 17.82
CA PHE A 241 13.82 -6.04 18.03
C PHE A 241 13.25 -7.35 17.48
N LEU A 242 13.56 -7.69 16.22
CA LEU A 242 13.04 -8.89 15.58
C LEU A 242 13.47 -10.16 16.29
N LYS A 243 14.76 -10.30 16.63
CA LYS A 243 15.29 -11.48 17.33
C LYS A 243 14.62 -11.73 18.68
N ASN A 244 14.32 -10.66 19.41
CA ASN A 244 13.84 -10.79 20.78
C ASN A 244 12.32 -10.96 20.88
N ASN A 245 11.57 -10.61 19.82
CA ASN A 245 10.12 -10.47 19.93
C ASN A 245 9.34 -11.23 18.86
N ILE A 246 9.92 -11.51 17.68
CA ILE A 246 9.15 -11.89 16.50
C ILE A 246 9.60 -13.24 15.92
N ASN A 247 8.64 -14.13 15.71
CA ASN A 247 8.81 -15.37 14.96
C ASN A 247 8.75 -15.07 13.45
N VAL A 248 9.86 -14.57 12.91
CA VAL A 248 9.94 -14.15 11.50
C VAL A 248 10.04 -15.35 10.57
N HIS A 249 9.16 -15.43 9.57
CA HIS A 249 9.20 -16.47 8.53
C HIS A 249 10.06 -16.05 7.33
N LYS A 250 10.00 -14.78 6.92
CA LYS A 250 10.78 -14.21 5.81
C LYS A 250 11.07 -12.73 6.06
N ILE A 251 12.20 -12.25 5.55
CA ILE A 251 12.54 -10.82 5.52
C ILE A 251 12.70 -10.37 4.07
N ASN A 252 12.01 -9.30 3.71
CA ASN A 252 12.14 -8.61 2.43
C ASN A 252 12.77 -7.22 2.67
N LEU A 253 13.99 -7.03 2.18
CA LEU A 253 14.70 -5.75 2.19
C LEU A 253 14.36 -5.00 0.90
N LEU A 254 13.59 -3.92 0.99
CA LEU A 254 13.02 -3.23 -0.16
C LEU A 254 13.79 -1.91 -0.39
N PRO A 255 14.70 -1.84 -1.38
CA PRO A 255 15.38 -0.58 -1.66
C PRO A 255 14.37 0.46 -2.15
N TYR A 256 14.48 1.68 -1.64
CA TYR A 256 13.65 2.81 -2.09
C TYR A 256 13.72 3.01 -3.62
N HIS A 257 12.60 3.45 -4.19
CA HIS A 257 12.54 3.94 -5.56
C HIS A 257 11.50 5.05 -5.68
N ASN A 258 11.70 6.00 -6.58
CA ASN A 258 10.85 7.18 -6.73
C ASN A 258 9.67 7.00 -7.71
N THR A 259 9.31 5.76 -8.08
CA THR A 259 8.28 5.48 -9.09
C THR A 259 6.88 5.99 -8.71
N GLY A 260 6.63 6.27 -7.43
CA GLY A 260 5.38 6.87 -6.94
C GLY A 260 5.25 8.36 -7.23
N LYS A 261 6.33 9.07 -7.61
CA LYS A 261 6.36 10.54 -7.76
C LYS A 261 5.28 11.06 -8.71
N SER A 262 5.09 10.42 -9.86
CA SER A 262 4.10 10.84 -10.86
C SER A 262 2.66 10.78 -10.35
N LYS A 263 2.38 9.97 -9.31
CA LYS A 263 1.04 9.91 -8.69
C LYS A 263 0.75 11.11 -7.81
N TYR A 264 1.77 11.71 -7.18
CA TYR A 264 1.61 12.96 -6.43
C TYR A 264 1.25 14.11 -7.38
N GLU A 265 1.96 14.21 -8.50
CA GLU A 265 1.68 15.19 -9.56
C GLU A 265 0.24 15.03 -10.07
N ARG A 266 -0.18 13.78 -10.34
CA ARG A 266 -1.55 13.48 -10.76
C ARG A 266 -2.62 13.83 -9.73
N LEU A 267 -2.28 13.78 -8.44
CA LEU A 267 -3.17 14.21 -7.35
C LEU A 267 -3.08 15.71 -7.07
N GLN A 268 -2.25 16.46 -7.80
CA GLN A 268 -1.90 17.85 -7.51
C GLN A 268 -1.47 18.01 -6.04
N LYS A 269 -0.52 17.16 -5.62
CA LYS A 269 0.11 17.16 -4.30
C LYS A 269 1.62 17.33 -4.48
N VAL A 270 2.27 17.95 -3.50
CA VAL A 270 3.73 18.08 -3.48
C VAL A 270 4.33 16.75 -3.03
N TYR A 271 5.35 16.26 -3.75
CA TYR A 271 6.15 15.12 -3.31
C TYR A 271 7.29 15.62 -2.41
N GLU A 272 7.20 15.34 -1.12
CA GLU A 272 8.20 15.79 -0.13
C GLU A 272 9.48 14.93 -0.12
N GLY A 273 9.44 13.73 -0.72
CA GLY A 273 10.58 12.81 -0.80
C GLY A 273 11.67 13.16 -1.82
N VAL A 274 11.82 14.44 -2.15
CA VAL A 274 12.77 14.93 -3.18
C VAL A 274 14.23 14.64 -2.88
N ASN A 275 14.59 14.43 -1.60
CA ASN A 275 15.97 14.21 -1.16
C ASN A 275 16.24 12.76 -0.72
N PHE A 276 15.33 11.82 -1.02
CA PHE A 276 15.56 10.41 -0.69
C PHE A 276 16.30 9.70 -1.81
N GLU A 277 17.27 8.87 -1.44
CA GLU A 277 18.05 8.05 -2.34
C GLU A 277 17.86 6.56 -2.04
N ALA A 278 18.02 5.75 -3.08
CA ALA A 278 18.04 4.30 -2.94
C ALA A 278 19.40 3.91 -2.36
N PRO A 279 19.46 3.04 -1.33
CA PRO A 279 20.73 2.50 -0.88
C PRO A 279 21.47 1.79 -2.02
N SER A 280 22.79 1.89 -2.05
CA SER A 280 23.60 1.23 -3.08
C SER A 280 23.42 -0.29 -3.03
N LYS A 281 23.67 -0.98 -4.15
CA LYS A 281 23.62 -2.46 -4.17
C LYS A 281 24.54 -3.09 -3.13
N GLU A 282 25.74 -2.53 -2.96
CA GLU A 282 26.70 -2.95 -1.94
C GLU A 282 26.15 -2.74 -0.52
N ARG A 283 25.48 -1.60 -0.28
CA ARG A 283 24.82 -1.36 1.00
C ARG A 283 23.72 -2.38 1.28
N MET A 284 22.90 -2.70 0.28
CA MET A 284 21.84 -3.70 0.41
C MET A 284 22.38 -5.09 0.75
N GLU A 285 23.46 -5.53 0.09
CA GLU A 285 24.12 -6.81 0.41
C GLU A 285 24.77 -6.78 1.80
N THR A 286 25.35 -5.64 2.21
CA THR A 286 25.89 -5.47 3.57
C THR A 286 24.80 -5.61 4.62
N VAL A 287 23.66 -4.95 4.43
CA VAL A 287 22.51 -5.04 5.33
C VAL A 287 22.00 -6.48 5.39
N LYS A 288 21.81 -7.13 4.24
CA LYS A 288 21.44 -8.56 4.17
C LYS A 288 22.41 -9.43 4.98
N GLY A 289 23.72 -9.24 4.82
CA GLY A 289 24.73 -9.96 5.58
C GLY A 289 24.65 -9.73 7.10
N LYS A 290 24.21 -8.56 7.57
CA LYS A 290 23.95 -8.32 8.99
C LYS A 290 22.78 -9.17 9.51
N PHE A 291 21.68 -9.26 8.76
CA PHE A 291 20.55 -10.13 9.11
C PHE A 291 20.96 -11.62 9.11
N GLU A 292 21.75 -12.07 8.13
CA GLU A 292 22.26 -13.44 8.07
C GLU A 292 23.14 -13.78 9.28
N LYS A 293 24.10 -12.91 9.62
CA LYS A 293 24.95 -13.04 10.83
C LYS A 293 24.13 -13.06 12.12
N ALA A 294 23.00 -12.38 12.13
CA ALA A 294 22.09 -12.36 13.26
C ALA A 294 21.25 -13.65 13.39
N GLY A 295 21.28 -14.54 12.39
CA GLY A 295 20.62 -15.86 12.40
C GLY A 295 19.34 -15.94 11.56
N PHE A 296 18.99 -14.91 10.80
CA PHE A 296 17.86 -14.97 9.87
C PHE A 296 18.27 -15.68 8.58
N ILE A 297 17.45 -16.63 8.12
CA ILE A 297 17.81 -17.53 7.00
C ILE A 297 17.08 -17.25 5.69
N ASN A 298 15.88 -16.67 5.74
CA ASN A 298 15.03 -16.44 4.59
C ASN A 298 14.93 -14.94 4.28
N ILE A 299 16.00 -14.38 3.71
CA ILE A 299 16.14 -12.95 3.42
C ILE A 299 16.22 -12.73 1.92
N LYS A 300 15.40 -11.82 1.39
CA LYS A 300 15.38 -11.43 -0.02
C LYS A 300 15.54 -9.92 -0.15
N ILE A 301 16.41 -9.48 -1.06
CA ILE A 301 16.44 -8.09 -1.51
C ILE A 301 15.38 -7.94 -2.62
N GLY A 302 14.45 -7.00 -2.43
CA GLY A 302 13.23 -6.86 -3.23
C GLY A 302 12.04 -7.67 -2.67
N GLY A 303 10.88 -7.50 -3.30
CA GLY A 303 9.64 -8.24 -2.96
C GLY A 303 9.73 -9.70 -3.36
#